data_AF-A0A5P8P3P5-F1
#
_entry.id   AF-A0A5P8P3P5-F1
#
_cell.length_a   1.000
_cell.length_b   1.000
_cell.length_c   1.000
_cell.angle_alpha   90.00
_cell.angle_beta   90.00
_cell.angle_gamma   90.00
#
_symmetry.space_group_name_H-M   'P 1'
#
loop_
_entity.id
_entity.type
_entity.pdbx_description
1 polymer ?
#
loop_
_entity_poly.entity_id
_entity_poly.type
_entity_poly.pdbx_seq_one_letter_code
_entity_poly.pdbx_strand_id
1 'polypeptide(L)'
;MKISLKTIPHICSKIAVDLNKSGVVTMTKGLEAVSAEAEKILTSSVKKEMSLDEKVREICEENEEEIEFNLVDERQLFFMIKKKLAPEYDVILNYEERYSDISHKILDELYEEDLIHFEVSENRIKNIIYNSITSFIADASEVDDAVMDKIRSYKKHYIPGTDEFEILYEKIYREEMTKRGMQ
;
A
#
# COMPACT_ATOMS: atom_id res chain seq x y z
N MET A 1 -1.05 7.71 0.27
CA MET A 1 -1.24 6.26 0.00
C MET A 1 -2.03 5.62 1.15
N LYS A 2 -2.90 4.62 0.89
CA LYS A 2 -3.52 3.76 1.94
C LYS A 2 -2.62 2.61 2.39
N ILE A 3 -1.53 2.34 1.65
CA ILE A 3 -0.53 1.35 2.01
C ILE A 3 0.57 2.08 2.81
N SER A 4 1.21 1.42 3.76
CA SER A 4 2.41 1.92 4.44
C SER A 4 3.56 0.95 4.21
N LEU A 5 4.81 1.39 4.37
CA LEU A 5 5.97 0.49 4.30
C LEU A 5 5.84 -0.69 5.28
N LYS A 6 5.16 -0.49 6.42
CA LYS A 6 4.91 -1.52 7.43
C LYS A 6 3.95 -2.61 6.96
N THR A 7 3.02 -2.28 6.06
CA THR A 7 1.99 -3.21 5.57
C THR A 7 2.43 -4.01 4.34
N ILE A 8 3.50 -3.59 3.66
CA ILE A 8 3.99 -4.24 2.42
C ILE A 8 4.26 -5.74 2.64
N PRO A 9 5.02 -6.17 3.66
CA PRO A 9 5.35 -7.60 3.82
C PRO A 9 4.09 -8.47 3.98
N HIS A 10 3.06 -7.95 4.65
CA HIS A 10 1.80 -8.66 4.84
C HIS A 10 1.00 -8.79 3.54
N ILE A 11 0.97 -7.74 2.71
CA ILE A 11 0.36 -7.77 1.38
C ILE A 11 1.07 -8.81 0.51
N CYS A 12 2.40 -8.79 0.48
CA CYS A 12 3.22 -9.69 -0.34
C CYS A 12 3.07 -11.15 0.10
N SER A 13 2.99 -11.39 1.40
CA SER A 13 2.74 -12.72 1.95
C SER A 13 1.34 -13.22 1.56
N LYS A 14 0.32 -12.35 1.60
CA LYS A 14 -1.03 -12.68 1.13
C LYS A 14 -1.05 -13.01 -0.36
N ILE A 15 -0.35 -12.24 -1.20
CA ILE A 15 -0.21 -12.53 -2.64
C ILE A 15 0.37 -13.93 -2.86
N ALA A 16 1.48 -14.26 -2.20
CA ALA A 16 2.10 -15.58 -2.35
C ALA A 16 1.16 -16.73 -1.92
N VAL A 17 0.46 -16.55 -0.79
CA VAL A 17 -0.50 -17.53 -0.27
C VAL A 17 -1.70 -17.70 -1.22
N ASP A 18 -2.27 -16.62 -1.72
CA ASP A 18 -3.44 -16.64 -2.60
C ASP A 18 -3.08 -17.24 -3.96
N LEU A 19 -1.91 -16.91 -4.50
CA LEU A 19 -1.37 -17.53 -5.70
C LEU A 19 -1.24 -19.05 -5.50
N ASN A 20 -0.66 -19.52 -4.40
CA ASN A 20 -0.53 -20.95 -4.15
C ASN A 20 -1.88 -21.65 -3.92
N LYS A 21 -2.80 -21.02 -3.18
CA LYS A 21 -4.16 -21.56 -2.95
C LYS A 21 -5.01 -21.60 -4.21
N SER A 22 -4.74 -20.74 -5.18
CA SER A 22 -5.50 -20.68 -6.44
C SER A 22 -5.39 -21.96 -7.27
N GLY A 23 -4.31 -22.74 -7.07
CA GLY A 23 -4.04 -23.97 -7.82
C GLY A 23 -3.76 -23.76 -9.31
N VAL A 24 -3.62 -22.50 -9.77
CA VAL A 24 -3.35 -22.18 -11.18
C VAL A 24 -1.87 -21.96 -11.49
N VAL A 25 -1.04 -21.84 -10.46
CA VAL A 25 0.40 -21.60 -10.54
C VAL A 25 1.15 -22.67 -9.76
N THR A 26 2.26 -23.14 -10.33
CA THR A 26 3.20 -24.05 -9.69
C THR A 26 4.36 -23.24 -9.14
N MET A 27 4.54 -23.28 -7.81
CA MET A 27 5.63 -22.59 -7.13
C MET A 27 6.92 -23.41 -7.23
N THR A 28 7.97 -22.85 -7.80
CA THR A 28 9.26 -23.54 -8.00
C THR A 28 10.19 -23.39 -6.78
N LYS A 29 10.27 -22.18 -6.20
CA LYS A 29 11.19 -21.84 -5.10
C LYS A 29 10.49 -21.53 -3.77
N GLY A 30 9.19 -21.88 -3.66
CA GLY A 30 8.39 -21.69 -2.44
C GLY A 30 7.77 -20.29 -2.29
N LEU A 31 6.98 -20.11 -1.23
CA LEU A 31 6.17 -18.89 -1.00
C LEU A 31 7.02 -17.67 -0.61
N GLU A 32 8.11 -17.89 0.11
CA GLU A 32 8.96 -16.81 0.62
C GLU A 32 9.66 -16.05 -0.49
N ALA A 33 10.17 -16.75 -1.51
CA ALA A 33 10.82 -16.11 -2.66
C ALA A 33 9.83 -15.23 -3.44
N VAL A 34 8.60 -15.72 -3.66
CA VAL A 34 7.53 -14.97 -4.33
C VAL A 34 7.15 -13.72 -3.53
N SER A 35 7.02 -13.85 -2.21
CA SER A 35 6.74 -12.71 -1.33
C SER A 35 7.86 -11.67 -1.38
N ALA A 36 9.12 -12.10 -1.36
CA ALA A 36 10.28 -11.21 -1.37
C ALA A 36 10.39 -10.40 -2.67
N GLU A 37 10.17 -11.01 -3.84
CA GLU A 37 10.17 -10.27 -5.11
C GLU A 37 9.00 -9.29 -5.21
N ALA A 38 7.80 -9.72 -4.79
CA ALA A 38 6.65 -8.82 -4.73
C ALA A 38 6.92 -7.64 -3.78
N GLU A 39 7.59 -7.86 -2.64
CA GLU A 39 7.96 -6.83 -1.68
C GLU A 39 8.94 -5.81 -2.27
N LYS A 40 9.93 -6.23 -3.05
CA LYS A 40 10.85 -5.32 -3.74
C LYS A 40 10.09 -4.38 -4.67
N ILE A 41 9.16 -4.91 -5.46
CA ILE A 41 8.38 -4.13 -6.44
C ILE A 41 7.47 -3.14 -5.74
N LEU A 42 6.69 -3.58 -4.74
CA LEU A 42 5.85 -2.67 -3.97
C LEU A 42 6.71 -1.61 -3.30
N THR A 43 7.78 -1.99 -2.61
CA THR A 43 8.66 -1.05 -1.91
C THR A 43 9.26 -0.01 -2.86
N SER A 44 9.68 -0.42 -4.06
CA SER A 44 10.16 0.49 -5.10
C SER A 44 9.07 1.49 -5.52
N SER A 45 7.85 1.02 -5.78
CA SER A 45 6.72 1.88 -6.13
C SER A 45 6.38 2.88 -5.02
N VAL A 46 6.37 2.45 -3.76
CA VAL A 46 6.10 3.32 -2.61
C VAL A 46 7.19 4.36 -2.44
N LYS A 47 8.46 3.98 -2.60
CA LYS A 47 9.60 4.92 -2.54
C LYS A 47 9.52 5.99 -3.63
N LYS A 48 9.13 5.62 -4.86
CA LYS A 48 8.90 6.60 -5.94
C LYS A 48 7.79 7.60 -5.61
N GLU A 49 6.71 7.15 -4.95
CA GLU A 49 5.68 8.08 -4.48
C GLU A 49 6.20 8.97 -3.34
N MET A 50 6.96 8.42 -2.40
CA MET A 50 7.53 9.20 -1.30
C MET A 50 8.48 10.30 -1.81
N SER A 51 9.33 10.00 -2.79
CA SER A 51 10.23 10.99 -3.38
C SER A 51 9.47 12.07 -4.18
N LEU A 52 8.39 11.69 -4.86
CA LEU A 52 7.47 12.66 -5.48
C LEU A 52 6.85 13.58 -4.42
N ASP A 53 6.31 13.02 -3.35
CA ASP A 53 5.67 13.79 -2.28
C ASP A 53 6.66 14.72 -1.57
N GLU A 54 7.89 14.25 -1.34
CA GLU A 54 8.98 15.05 -0.77
C GLU A 54 9.35 16.22 -1.68
N LYS A 55 9.51 15.98 -3.00
CA LYS A 55 9.79 17.07 -3.95
C LYS A 55 8.64 18.07 -4.05
N VAL A 56 7.39 17.60 -3.98
CA VAL A 56 6.22 18.49 -3.98
C VAL A 56 6.23 19.37 -2.73
N ARG A 57 6.56 18.82 -1.55
CA ARG A 57 6.69 19.60 -0.31
C ARG A 57 7.81 20.63 -0.40
N GLU A 58 8.99 20.25 -0.87
CA GLU A 58 10.09 21.20 -1.07
C GLU A 58 9.65 22.39 -1.93
N ILE A 59 8.92 22.15 -3.03
CA ILE A 59 8.41 23.23 -3.88
C ILE A 59 7.37 24.08 -3.16
N CYS A 60 6.51 23.50 -2.32
CA CYS A 60 5.55 24.26 -1.54
C CYS A 60 6.24 25.13 -0.49
N GLU A 61 7.26 24.59 0.20
CA GLU A 61 8.07 25.31 1.19
C GLU A 61 8.89 26.44 0.55
N GLU A 62 9.52 26.19 -0.60
CA GLU A 62 10.26 27.22 -1.35
C GLU A 62 9.38 28.40 -1.80
N ASN A 63 8.08 28.18 -1.97
CA ASN A 63 7.11 29.18 -2.43
C ASN A 63 6.12 29.60 -1.33
N GLU A 64 6.40 29.31 -0.05
CA GLU A 64 5.48 29.57 1.07
C GLU A 64 5.07 31.04 1.16
N GLU A 65 6.02 31.97 0.99
CA GLU A 65 5.77 33.41 1.00
C GLU A 65 4.82 33.85 -0.13
N GLU A 66 4.97 33.27 -1.34
CA GLU A 66 4.08 33.58 -2.47
C GLU A 66 2.69 32.96 -2.29
N ILE A 67 2.61 31.78 -1.69
CA ILE A 67 1.36 31.09 -1.37
C ILE A 67 0.56 31.92 -0.36
N GLU A 68 1.21 32.38 0.71
CA GLU A 68 0.62 33.20 1.74
C GLU A 68 0.20 34.58 1.19
N PHE A 69 1.07 35.22 0.41
CA PHE A 69 0.79 36.52 -0.21
C PHE A 69 -0.41 36.48 -1.16
N ASN A 70 -0.52 35.42 -1.97
CA ASN A 70 -1.60 35.26 -2.95
C ASN A 70 -2.84 34.58 -2.36
N LEU A 71 -2.86 34.23 -1.06
CA LEU A 71 -3.94 33.50 -0.39
C LEU A 71 -4.32 32.20 -1.13
N VAL A 72 -3.33 31.51 -1.68
CA VAL A 72 -3.53 30.27 -2.44
C VAL A 72 -3.81 29.12 -1.47
N ASP A 73 -4.79 28.28 -1.80
CA ASP A 73 -5.05 27.05 -1.05
C ASP A 73 -3.90 26.06 -1.25
N GLU A 74 -3.04 25.95 -0.23
CA GLU A 74 -1.86 25.08 -0.19
C GLU A 74 -2.20 23.63 -0.60
N ARG A 75 -3.37 23.11 -0.20
CA ARG A 75 -3.78 21.74 -0.53
C ARG A 75 -4.04 21.57 -2.03
N GLN A 76 -4.64 22.58 -2.65
CA GLN A 76 -4.90 22.56 -4.10
C GLN A 76 -3.59 22.68 -4.86
N LEU A 77 -2.69 23.56 -4.42
CA LEU A 77 -1.38 23.72 -5.03
C LEU A 77 -0.55 22.44 -4.94
N PHE A 78 -0.53 21.80 -3.77
CA PHE A 78 0.12 20.50 -3.56
C PHE A 78 -0.37 19.47 -4.58
N PHE A 79 -1.69 19.36 -4.77
CA PHE A 79 -2.27 18.42 -5.73
C PHE A 79 -1.93 18.77 -7.18
N MET A 80 -1.91 20.05 -7.54
CA MET A 80 -1.54 20.52 -8.88
C MET A 80 -0.07 20.23 -9.21
N ILE A 81 0.84 20.51 -8.27
CA ILE A 81 2.27 20.22 -8.42
C ILE A 81 2.49 18.71 -8.49
N LYS A 82 1.85 17.93 -7.61
CA LYS A 82 1.91 16.47 -7.64
C LYS A 82 1.44 15.91 -8.98
N LYS A 83 0.37 16.45 -9.56
CA LYS A 83 -0.11 16.06 -10.90
C LYS A 83 0.86 16.41 -12.02
N LYS A 84 1.57 17.53 -11.91
CA LYS A 84 2.57 17.96 -12.89
C LYS A 84 3.83 17.10 -12.84
N LEU A 85 4.28 16.72 -11.65
CA LEU A 85 5.50 15.92 -11.43
C LEU A 85 5.28 14.40 -11.52
N ALA A 86 4.04 13.92 -11.39
CA ALA A 86 3.72 12.49 -11.46
C ALA A 86 4.32 11.74 -12.67
N PRO A 87 4.32 12.30 -13.90
CA PRO A 87 4.94 11.64 -15.06
C PRO A 87 6.47 11.55 -14.96
N GLU A 88 7.14 12.52 -14.33
CA GLU A 88 8.60 12.54 -14.21
C GLU A 88 9.12 11.48 -13.23
N TYR A 89 8.32 11.17 -12.20
CA TYR A 89 8.64 10.17 -11.19
C TYR A 89 8.10 8.78 -11.52
N ASP A 90 7.45 8.60 -12.68
CA ASP A 90 6.81 7.34 -13.09
C ASP A 90 5.80 6.84 -12.03
N VAL A 91 4.99 7.78 -11.49
CA VAL A 91 3.99 7.51 -10.46
C VAL A 91 2.59 7.70 -11.04
N ILE A 92 1.82 6.62 -11.05
CA ILE A 92 0.40 6.66 -11.44
C ILE A 92 -0.43 7.24 -10.29
N LEU A 93 -1.16 8.34 -10.50
CA LEU A 93 -1.96 8.96 -9.43
C LEU A 93 -3.20 8.16 -9.05
N ASN A 94 -3.83 7.49 -10.03
CA ASN A 94 -5.00 6.66 -9.79
C ASN A 94 -4.56 5.35 -9.10
N TYR A 95 -5.11 5.11 -7.90
CA TYR A 95 -4.75 3.94 -7.10
C TYR A 95 -5.12 2.61 -7.78
N GLU A 96 -6.26 2.53 -8.47
CA GLU A 96 -6.69 1.31 -9.15
C GLU A 96 -5.75 0.95 -10.31
N GLU A 97 -5.44 1.95 -11.14
CA GLU A 97 -4.46 1.79 -12.23
C GLU A 97 -3.08 1.45 -11.69
N ARG A 98 -2.67 2.04 -10.56
CA ARG A 98 -1.39 1.74 -9.93
C ARG A 98 -1.34 0.28 -9.42
N TYR A 99 -2.39 -0.21 -8.77
CA TYR A 99 -2.44 -1.61 -8.35
C TYR A 99 -2.45 -2.57 -9.52
N SER A 100 -3.10 -2.18 -10.63
CA SER A 100 -3.03 -2.94 -11.89
C SER A 100 -1.61 -2.99 -12.43
N ASP A 101 -0.92 -1.85 -12.54
CA ASP A 101 0.48 -1.76 -13.00
C ASP A 101 1.44 -2.55 -12.10
N ILE A 102 1.29 -2.43 -10.77
CA ILE A 102 2.05 -3.24 -9.80
C ILE A 102 1.79 -4.73 -10.02
N SER A 103 0.55 -5.13 -10.28
CA SER A 103 0.21 -6.55 -10.52
C SER A 103 0.86 -7.09 -11.80
N HIS A 104 1.02 -6.24 -12.83
CA HIS A 104 1.77 -6.60 -14.04
C HIS A 104 3.25 -6.80 -13.71
N LYS A 105 3.88 -5.79 -13.09
CA LYS A 105 5.30 -5.84 -12.72
C LYS A 105 5.63 -7.04 -11.84
N ILE A 106 4.77 -7.35 -10.86
CA ILE A 106 4.94 -8.55 -10.02
C ILE A 106 4.87 -9.81 -10.86
N LEU A 107 3.88 -9.96 -11.73
CA LEU A 107 3.77 -11.16 -12.56
C LEU A 107 5.01 -11.33 -13.45
N ASP A 108 5.46 -10.26 -14.10
CA ASP A 108 6.60 -10.28 -15.00
C ASP A 108 7.87 -10.71 -14.25
N GLU A 109 8.17 -10.09 -13.10
CA GLU A 109 9.34 -10.42 -12.29
C GLU A 109 9.28 -11.86 -11.75
N LEU A 110 8.12 -12.31 -11.28
CA LEU A 110 7.95 -13.69 -10.79
C LEU A 110 8.18 -14.73 -11.89
N TYR A 111 7.86 -14.38 -13.14
CA TYR A 111 8.11 -15.23 -14.30
C TYR A 111 9.58 -15.19 -14.73
N GLU A 112 10.20 -14.00 -14.79
CA GLU A 112 11.62 -13.81 -15.15
C GLU A 112 12.57 -14.50 -14.16
N GLU A 113 12.29 -14.43 -12.87
CA GLU A 113 13.08 -15.07 -11.80
C GLU A 113 12.78 -16.58 -11.63
N ASP A 114 11.98 -17.15 -12.54
CA ASP A 114 11.59 -18.55 -12.56
C ASP A 114 10.98 -19.01 -11.22
N LEU A 115 10.13 -18.17 -10.61
CA LEU A 115 9.51 -18.43 -9.30
C LEU A 115 8.14 -19.11 -9.41
N ILE A 116 7.46 -18.86 -10.54
CA ILE A 116 6.14 -19.41 -10.82
C ILE A 116 6.09 -19.97 -12.24
N HIS A 117 5.43 -21.12 -12.39
CA HIS A 117 5.04 -21.67 -13.68
C HIS A 117 3.53 -21.73 -13.79
N PHE A 118 2.99 -21.38 -14.95
CA PHE A 118 1.56 -21.43 -15.18
C PHE A 118 1.20 -21.78 -16.63
N GLU A 119 0.08 -22.48 -16.79
CA GLU A 119 -0.49 -22.83 -18.10
C GLU A 119 -1.76 -22.01 -18.41
N VAL A 120 -2.14 -21.11 -17.50
CA VAL A 120 -3.32 -20.25 -17.65
C VAL A 120 -2.97 -18.91 -18.29
N SER A 121 -3.98 -18.14 -18.72
CA SER A 121 -3.75 -16.77 -19.19
C SER A 121 -3.14 -15.89 -18.09
N GLU A 122 -2.13 -15.08 -18.42
CA GLU A 122 -1.54 -14.08 -17.53
C GLU A 122 -2.59 -13.22 -16.82
N ASN A 123 -3.65 -12.82 -17.53
CA ASN A 123 -4.73 -12.00 -16.99
C ASN A 123 -5.38 -12.62 -15.74
N ARG A 124 -5.46 -13.95 -15.68
CA ARG A 124 -6.01 -14.67 -14.52
C ARG A 124 -5.12 -14.51 -13.29
N ILE A 125 -3.80 -14.54 -13.48
CA ILE A 125 -2.82 -14.41 -12.40
C ILE A 125 -2.77 -12.95 -11.94
N LYS A 126 -2.76 -12.01 -12.88
CA LYS A 126 -2.86 -10.58 -12.58
C LYS A 126 -4.07 -10.25 -11.73
N ASN A 127 -5.23 -10.82 -12.07
CA ASN A 127 -6.44 -10.63 -11.27
C ASN A 127 -6.32 -11.22 -9.86
N ILE A 128 -5.62 -12.34 -9.67
CA ILE A 128 -5.36 -12.88 -8.33
C ILE A 128 -4.51 -11.91 -7.53
N ILE A 129 -3.37 -11.45 -8.09
CA ILE A 129 -2.47 -10.50 -7.43
C ILE A 129 -3.21 -9.20 -7.09
N TYR A 130 -3.95 -8.63 -8.05
CA TYR A 130 -4.75 -7.43 -7.87
C TYR A 130 -5.79 -7.59 -6.76
N ASN A 131 -6.51 -8.70 -6.75
CA ASN A 131 -7.53 -9.00 -5.73
C ASN A 131 -6.89 -9.20 -4.35
N SER A 132 -5.71 -9.82 -4.26
CA SER A 132 -4.98 -9.94 -2.99
C SER A 132 -4.59 -8.57 -2.43
N ILE A 133 -4.11 -7.66 -3.27
CA ILE A 133 -3.77 -6.27 -2.86
C ILE A 133 -5.01 -5.52 -2.40
N THR A 134 -6.04 -5.47 -3.23
CA THR A 134 -7.27 -4.69 -2.96
C THR A 134 -8.04 -5.24 -1.77
N SER A 135 -8.16 -6.57 -1.65
CA SER A 135 -8.79 -7.19 -0.48
C SER A 135 -8.00 -6.91 0.80
N PHE A 136 -6.67 -6.95 0.78
CA PHE A 136 -5.88 -6.58 1.96
C PHE A 136 -6.14 -5.13 2.40
N ILE A 137 -6.24 -4.20 1.45
CA ILE A 137 -6.50 -2.79 1.77
C ILE A 137 -7.91 -2.61 2.35
N ALA A 138 -8.89 -3.32 1.80
CA ALA A 138 -10.26 -3.32 2.33
C ALA A 138 -10.28 -3.89 3.75
N ASP A 139 -9.65 -5.04 3.96
CA ASP A 139 -9.52 -5.70 5.25
C ASP A 139 -8.84 -4.78 6.29
N ALA A 140 -7.76 -4.10 5.91
CA ALA A 140 -7.05 -3.16 6.76
C ALA A 140 -7.93 -1.96 7.14
N SER A 141 -8.72 -1.43 6.21
CA SER A 141 -9.68 -0.35 6.49
C SER A 141 -10.75 -0.80 7.50
N GLU A 142 -11.26 -2.02 7.37
CA GLU A 142 -12.22 -2.57 8.34
C GLU A 142 -11.59 -2.84 9.71
N VAL A 143 -10.30 -3.19 9.76
CA VAL A 143 -9.57 -3.32 11.03
C VAL A 143 -9.45 -1.96 11.68
N ASP A 144 -9.06 -0.93 10.94
CA ASP A 144 -8.95 0.45 11.46
C ASP A 144 -10.30 0.95 12.00
N ASP A 145 -11.40 0.71 11.28
CA ASP A 145 -12.75 1.06 11.74
C ASP A 145 -13.11 0.30 13.04
N ALA A 146 -12.84 -1.00 13.12
CA ALA A 146 -13.08 -1.81 14.32
C ALA A 146 -12.22 -1.36 15.53
N VAL A 147 -10.97 -0.97 15.28
CA VAL A 147 -10.07 -0.41 16.28
C VAL A 147 -10.62 0.92 16.79
N MET A 148 -11.05 1.80 15.90
CA MET A 148 -11.61 3.10 16.26
C MET A 148 -12.93 2.97 17.04
N ASP A 149 -13.80 2.04 16.67
CA ASP A 149 -15.03 1.74 17.39
C ASP A 149 -14.74 1.21 18.79
N LYS A 150 -13.75 0.33 18.94
CA LYS A 150 -13.28 -0.12 20.27
C LYS A 150 -12.74 1.04 21.09
N ILE A 151 -11.89 1.90 20.53
CA ILE A 151 -11.32 3.05 21.26
C ILE A 151 -12.44 3.99 21.71
N ARG A 152 -13.44 4.25 20.86
CA ARG A 152 -14.64 5.05 21.20
C ARG A 152 -15.52 4.40 22.27
N SER A 153 -15.52 3.07 22.37
CA SER A 153 -16.27 2.35 23.41
C SER A 153 -15.67 2.48 24.81
N TYR A 154 -14.39 2.88 24.92
CA TYR A 154 -13.78 3.13 26.23
C TYR A 154 -14.36 4.38 26.88
N LYS A 155 -14.60 4.30 28.20
CA LYS A 155 -15.12 5.42 29.01
C LYS A 155 -14.16 6.62 29.08
N LYS A 156 -12.87 6.41 28.84
CA LYS A 156 -11.85 7.47 28.82
C LYS A 156 -11.77 8.01 27.38
N HIS A 157 -11.92 9.31 27.21
CA HIS A 157 -11.81 9.94 25.90
C HIS A 157 -10.33 10.03 25.53
N TYR A 158 -9.87 9.15 24.64
CA TYR A 158 -8.51 9.20 24.11
C TYR A 158 -8.47 10.17 22.93
N ILE A 159 -7.62 11.19 23.03
CA ILE A 159 -7.48 12.22 22.00
C ILE A 159 -6.54 11.66 20.91
N PRO A 160 -6.98 11.60 19.64
CA PRO A 160 -6.12 11.19 18.53
C PRO A 160 -4.84 12.05 18.47
N GLY A 161 -3.68 11.41 18.32
CA GLY A 161 -2.38 12.08 18.28
C GLY A 161 -1.70 12.28 19.66
N THR A 162 -2.23 11.68 20.72
CA THR A 162 -1.52 11.55 22.00
C THR A 162 -0.80 10.21 22.09
N ASP A 163 0.35 10.16 22.78
CA ASP A 163 1.11 8.92 23.01
C ASP A 163 0.23 7.80 23.61
N GLU A 164 -0.69 8.15 24.52
CA GLU A 164 -1.63 7.18 25.11
C GLU A 164 -2.59 6.57 24.07
N PHE A 165 -3.05 7.39 23.11
CA PHE A 165 -3.91 6.94 22.01
C PHE A 165 -3.12 6.05 21.04
N GLU A 166 -1.89 6.44 20.67
CA GLU A 166 -1.06 5.67 19.75
C GLU A 166 -0.70 4.28 20.29
N ILE A 167 -0.32 4.20 21.57
CA ILE A 167 -0.01 2.92 22.24
C ILE A 167 -1.25 2.03 22.28
N LEU A 168 -2.42 2.61 22.62
CA LEU A 168 -3.67 1.86 22.68
C LEU A 168 -4.10 1.38 21.29
N TYR A 169 -3.98 2.26 20.29
CA TYR A 169 -4.27 1.95 18.89
C TYR A 169 -3.41 0.79 18.40
N GLU A 170 -2.10 0.87 18.57
CA GLU A 170 -1.18 -0.18 18.11
C GLU A 170 -1.47 -1.52 18.78
N LYS A 171 -1.81 -1.51 20.07
CA LYS A 171 -2.18 -2.72 20.80
C LYS A 171 -3.46 -3.36 20.24
N ILE A 172 -4.53 -2.58 20.09
CA ILE A 172 -5.82 -3.08 19.60
C ILE A 172 -5.70 -3.50 18.12
N TYR A 173 -4.93 -2.77 17.33
CA TYR A 173 -4.66 -3.10 15.92
C TYR A 173 -3.96 -4.46 15.80
N ARG A 174 -2.92 -4.72 16.60
CA ARG A 174 -2.28 -6.05 16.64
C ARG A 174 -3.26 -7.15 17.05
N GLU A 175 -4.10 -6.91 18.06
CA GLU A 175 -5.11 -7.88 18.49
C GLU A 175 -6.14 -8.19 17.39
N GLU A 176 -6.60 -7.17 16.65
CA GLU A 176 -7.53 -7.35 15.54
C GLU A 176 -6.87 -8.05 14.34
N MET A 177 -5.62 -7.73 14.02
CA MET A 177 -4.85 -8.43 12.99
C MET A 177 -4.64 -9.92 13.32
N THR A 178 -4.28 -10.25 14.57
CA THR A 178 -4.13 -11.65 15.00
C THR A 178 -5.46 -12.41 14.91
N LYS A 179 -6.58 -11.78 15.28
CA LYS A 179 -7.91 -12.40 15.17
C LYS A 179 -8.31 -12.69 13.73
N ARG A 180 -7.92 -11.84 12.78
CA ARG A 180 -8.21 -12.01 11.36
C ARG A 180 -7.20 -12.89 10.62
N GLY A 181 -6.19 -13.43 11.32
CA GLY A 181 -5.20 -14.35 10.74
C GLY A 181 -4.24 -13.68 9.74
N MET A 182 -4.00 -12.38 9.89
CA MET A 182 -3.11 -11.57 9.04
C MET A 182 -1.69 -11.47 9.61
N GLN A 183 -1.28 -12.44 10.43
CA GLN A 183 0.02 -12.51 11.07
C GLN A 183 0.91 -13.55 10.39
#